data_AF-A0A9E0CGI7-F1
#
_entry.id   AF-A0A9E0CGI7-F1
#
_cell.length_a   1.000
_cell.length_b   1.000
_cell.length_c   1.000
_cell.angle_alpha   90.00
_cell.angle_beta   90.00
_cell.angle_gamma   90.00
#
_symmetry.space_group_name_H-M   'P 1'
#
loop_
_entity.id
_entity.type
_entity.pdbx_description
1 polymer ?
#
loop_
_entity_poly.entity_id
_entity_poly.type
_entity_poly.pdbx_seq_one_letter_code
_entity_poly.pdbx_strand_id
1 'polypeptide(L)' 'MFNRDKWEEITSHLEKGEYEIALKKAEKNLENFPNDLIAFLLLLQAQHRVGVFKACEKTYLASQKNCLCTTA' A
#
# COMPACT_ATOMS: atom_id res chain seq x y z
N MET A 1 9.52 -9.17 11.74
CA MET A 1 10.58 -8.42 11.04
C MET A 1 9.92 -7.17 10.48
N PHE A 2 10.32 -5.97 10.91
CA PHE A 2 9.67 -4.73 10.48
C PHE A 2 10.16 -4.36 9.08
N ASN A 3 9.24 -4.09 8.18
CA ASN A 3 9.51 -3.92 6.75
C ASN A 3 9.82 -2.45 6.39
N ARG A 4 10.47 -1.75 7.32
CA ARG A 4 10.63 -0.29 7.30
C ARG A 4 11.32 0.20 6.02
N ASP A 5 12.41 -0.45 5.64
CA ASP A 5 13.17 -0.08 4.44
C ASP A 5 12.30 -0.13 3.17
N LYS A 6 11.34 -1.06 3.11
CA LYS A 6 10.39 -1.17 2.00
C LYS A 6 9.37 -0.04 2.01
N TRP A 7 8.88 0.36 3.18
CA TRP A 7 7.98 1.50 3.30
C TRP A 7 8.67 2.82 2.92
N GLU A 8 9.91 3.01 3.37
CA GLU A 8 10.73 4.19 3.03
C GLU A 8 11.00 4.26 1.52
N GLU A 9 11.33 3.13 0.89
CA GLU A 9 11.50 3.03 -0.56
C GLU A 9 10.23 3.44 -1.31
N ILE A 10 9.07 2.88 -0.95
CA ILE A 10 7.78 3.22 -1.57
C ILE A 10 7.43 4.70 -1.36
N THR A 11 7.66 5.21 -0.15
CA THR A 11 7.41 6.61 0.21
C THR A 11 8.28 7.56 -0.61
N SER A 12 9.56 7.24 -0.79
CA SER A 12 10.47 8.05 -1.61
C SER A 12 9.99 8.17 -3.07
N HIS A 13 9.45 7.09 -3.65
CA HIS A 13 8.86 7.13 -4.98
C HIS A 13 7.59 7.99 -5.02
N LEU A 14 6.73 7.92 -4.00
CA LEU A 14 5.55 8.78 -3.88
C LEU A 14 5.94 10.27 -3.83
N GLU A 15 6.98 10.62 -3.08
CA GLU A 15 7.48 12.00 -2.95
C GLU A 15 8.07 12.53 -4.26
N LYS A 16 8.73 11.67 -5.05
CA LYS A 16 9.27 12.01 -6.37
C LYS A 16 8.22 12.09 -7.48
N GLY A 17 6.97 11.72 -7.19
CA GLY A 17 5.91 11.65 -8.20
C GLY A 17 5.96 10.39 -9.07
N GLU A 18 6.78 9.41 -8.71
CA GLU A 18 6.97 8.15 -9.43
C GLU A 18 5.88 7.13 -9.04
N TYR A 19 4.61 7.52 -9.25
CA TYR A 19 3.46 6.84 -8.67
C TYR A 19 3.26 5.42 -9.20
N GLU A 20 3.54 5.12 -10.48
CA GLU A 20 3.46 3.75 -10.99
C GLU A 20 4.52 2.83 -10.38
N ILE A 21 5.69 3.38 -10.03
CA ILE A 21 6.75 2.62 -9.36
C ILE A 21 6.35 2.33 -7.92
N ALA A 22 5.85 3.34 -7.21
CA ALA A 22 5.33 3.20 -5.85
C ALA A 22 4.21 2.15 -5.78
N LEU A 23 3.27 2.19 -6.73
CA LEU A 23 2.17 1.23 -6.85
C LEU A 23 2.69 -0.21 -6.96
N LYS A 24 3.57 -0.49 -7.92
CA LYS A 24 4.12 -1.85 -8.13
C LYS A 24 4.90 -2.35 -6.92
N LYS A 25 5.66 -1.47 -6.25
CA LYS A 25 6.41 -1.84 -5.04
C LYS A 25 5.49 -2.14 -3.87
N ALA A 26 4.43 -1.36 -3.67
CA ALA A 26 3.45 -1.60 -2.63
C ALA A 26 2.66 -2.90 -2.87
N GLU A 27 2.27 -3.20 -4.11
CA GLU A 27 1.65 -4.48 -4.49
C GLU A 27 2.55 -5.66 -4.16
N LYS A 28 3.81 -5.62 -4.62
CA LYS A 28 4.79 -6.67 -4.31
C LYS A 28 5.02 -6.82 -2.80
N ASN A 29 4.97 -5.72 -2.05
CA ASN A 29 5.11 -5.80 -0.61
C ASN A 29 3.94 -6.55 0.03
N LEU A 30 2.71 -6.30 -0.44
CA LEU A 30 1.51 -7.01 0.01
C LEU A 30 1.44 -8.46 -0.46
N GLU A 31 2.10 -8.84 -1.56
CA GLU A 31 2.26 -10.27 -1.93
C GLU A 31 3.06 -11.04 -0.87
N ASN A 32 4.11 -10.42 -0.32
CA ASN A 32 4.97 -11.03 0.70
C ASN A 32 4.41 -10.87 2.11
N PHE A 33 3.69 -9.77 2.36
CA PHE A 33 3.11 -9.42 3.65
C PHE A 33 1.64 -8.98 3.47
N PRO A 34 0.71 -9.94 3.30
CA PRO A 34 -0.68 -9.65 2.94
C PRO A 34 -1.48 -8.82 3.96
N ASN A 35 -0.94 -8.68 5.18
CA ASN A 35 -1.57 -7.94 6.28
C ASN A 35 -0.76 -6.68 6.67
N ASP A 36 0.17 -6.23 5.83
CA ASP A 36 0.97 -5.03 6.09
C ASP A 36 0.11 -3.77 5.88
N LEU A 37 -0.41 -3.25 7.00
CA LEU A 37 -1.28 -2.07 7.01
C LEU A 37 -0.62 -0.83 6.39
N ILE A 38 0.68 -0.64 6.61
CA ILE A 38 1.40 0.51 6.06
C ILE A 38 1.53 0.36 4.55
N ALA A 39 1.81 -0.84 4.06
CA ALA A 39 1.82 -1.11 2.62
C ALA A 39 0.46 -0.89 1.95
N PHE A 40 -0.65 -1.23 2.63
CA PHE A 40 -2.00 -0.89 2.15
C PHE A 40 -2.21 0.62 2.02
N LEU A 41 -1.80 1.41 3.03
CA LEU A 41 -1.91 2.87 3.00
C LEU A 41 -1.08 3.48 1.87
N LEU A 42 0.14 3.00 1.68
CA LEU A 42 1.02 3.46 0.60
C LEU A 42 0.47 3.08 -0.79
N LEU A 43 -0.11 1.89 -0.93
CA LEU A 43 -0.78 1.47 -2.16
C LEU A 43 -2.00 2.34 -2.47
N LEU A 44 -2.82 2.65 -1.46
CA LEU A 44 -3.96 3.57 -1.60
C LEU A 44 -3.53 4.94 -2.10
N GLN A 45 -2.47 5.50 -1.50
CA GLN A 45 -1.92 6.78 -1.91
C GLN A 45 -1.41 6.74 -3.35
N ALA A 46 -0.70 5.67 -3.75
CA ALA A 46 -0.23 5.50 -5.12
C ALA A 46 -1.40 5.39 -6.12
N GLN A 47 -2.41 4.55 -5.82
CA GLN A 47 -3.60 4.34 -6.66
C GLN A 47 -4.40 5.64 -6.84
N HIS A 48 -4.55 6.43 -5.77
CA HIS A 48 -5.20 7.73 -5.83
C HIS A 48 -4.43 8.71 -6.73
N ARG A 49 -3.09 8.72 -6.68
CA ARG A 49 -2.25 9.60 -7.50
C ARG A 49 -2.20 9.22 -8.99
N VAL A 50 -2.26 7.92 -9.32
CA VAL A 50 -2.37 7.44 -10.72
C VAL A 50 -3.80 7.58 -11.27
N GLY A 51 -4.79 7.83 -10.42
CA GLY A 51 -6.20 7.99 -10.82
C GLY A 51 -6.95 6.66 -10.98
N VAL A 52 -6.46 5.57 -10.38
CA VAL A 52 -7.09 4.24 -10.45
C VAL A 52 -8.07 4.05 -9.28
N PHE A 53 -9.14 4.86 -9.28
CA PHE A 53 -10.06 4.97 -8.13
C PHE A 53 -10.83 3.67 -7.80
N LYS A 54 -11.18 2.86 -8.81
CA LYS A 54 -11.82 1.55 -8.58
C LYS A 54 -10.91 0.57 -7.85
N ALA A 55 -9.60 0.58 -8.14
CA ALA A 55 -8.64 -0.24 -7.41
C ALA A 55 -8.43 0.30 -5.98
N CYS A 56 -8.39 1.63 -5.83
CA CYS A 56 -8.30 2.31 -4.54
C CYS A 56 -9.42 1.89 -3.56
N GLU A 57 -10.67 1.88 -4.00
CA GLU A 57 -11.80 1.47 -3.16
C GLU A 57 -11.67 0.02 -2.68
N LYS A 58 -11.30 -0.90 -3.59
CA LYS A 58 -11.08 -2.30 -3.25
C LYS A 58 -9.97 -2.48 -2.22
N THR A 59 -8.84 -1.78 -2.40
CA THR A 59 -7.71 -1.81 -1.46
C THR A 59 -8.11 -1.28 -0.08
N TYR A 60 -8.96 -0.25 -0.03
CA TYR A 60 -9.43 0.36 1.23
C TYR A 60 -10.33 -0.59 2.02
N LEU A 61 -11.25 -1.28 1.35
CA LEU A 61 -12.09 -2.29 1.99
C LEU A 61 -11.27 -3.48 2.51
N ALA A 62 -10.24 -3.90 1.76
CA ALA A 62 -9.34 -4.96 2.18
C ALA A 62 -8.52 -4.57 3.42
N SER A 63 -8.03 -3.32 3.50
CA SER A 63 -7.25 -2.84 4.64
C SER A 63 -8.09 -2.76 5.92
N GLN A 64 -9.35 -2.33 5.82
CA GLN A 64 -10.28 -2.33 6.96
C GLN A 64 -10.54 -3.73 7.52
N LYS A 65 -10.80 -4.70 6.63
CA LYS A 65 -11.00 -6.10 7.03
C LYS A 65 -9.79 -6.63 7.79
N ASN A 66 -8.59 -6.38 7.31
CA ASN A 66 -7.35 -6.84 7.94
C ASN A 66 -7.05 -6.13 9.26
N CYS A 67 -7.40 -4.85 9.40
CA CYS A 67 -7.26 -4.10 10.66
C CYS A 67 -8.18 -4.63 11.77
N LEU A 68 -9.38 -5.12 11.42
CA LEU A 68 -10.36 -5.67 12.37
C LEU A 68 -10.06 -7.12 12.79
N CYS A 69 -9.29 -7.88 12.00
CA CYS A 69 -8.91 -9.25 12.34
C CYS A 69 -7.75 -9.34 13.36
N THR A 70 -7.08 -8.24 13.68
CA THR A 70 -5.99 -8.19 14.66
C THR A 70 -6.43 -7.81 16.08
N THR A 71 -7.73 -7.56 16.30
CA THR A 71 -8.31 -7.18 17.61
C THR A 71 -9.10 -8.31 18.29
N ALA A 72 -8.94 -9.57 17.86
CA ALA A 72 -9.58 -10.75 18.47
C ALA A 72 -8.59 -11.58 19.28
#